data_AF-A0A742RI00-F1
#
_entry.id   AF-A0A742RI00-F1
#
_cell.length_a   1.000
_cell.length_b   1.000
_cell.length_c   1.000
_cell.angle_alpha   90.00
_cell.angle_beta   90.00
_cell.angle_gamma   90.00
#
_symmetry.space_group_name_H-M   'P 1'
#
loop_
_entity.id
_entity.type
_entity.pdbx_description
1 polymer ?
#
loop_
_entity_poly.entity_id
_entity_poly.type
_entity_poly.pdbx_seq_one_letter_code
_entity_poly.pdbx_strand_id
1 'polypeptide(L)'
;MEAIAHGDCFDFLSLGELPVVAQNQTTAYFFELERIWRLHPEYFNDALQLHGTWIIPDDTQLHRNLLHWFSAEQWGMTELVDIARCWQAAEPDNEDAHYYLCKQRLLCGEGESLLADLCDFWQRYPSTQADDLLLGWCRQQRPDFFPLAVMAVEARCMADAEYVPGESARTRLLWADILHSGRLSPLGRSFVDSLFYKRKAMAWANSRLSTQGEPETPLLDLYRTAEQVVLEAFPKEKPFFRLLIRLEEGQACPLEALITQALSSKIAMKPGDIRDKKELAEELRLAAEKKLSSEAKTEAPRQAESGGVMKIMKIVGLIALIVCALNRFFHFF
;
A
#
# COMPACT_ATOMS: atom_id res chain seq x y z
N MET A 1 -34.34 18.15 28.69
CA MET A 1 -33.54 18.24 29.94
C MET A 1 -32.18 17.54 29.85
N GLU A 2 -31.88 16.75 28.81
CA GLU A 2 -30.56 16.11 28.64
C GLU A 2 -29.46 17.04 28.06
N ALA A 3 -29.82 18.07 27.28
CA ALA A 3 -28.85 19.01 26.70
C ALA A 3 -28.08 19.84 27.75
N ILE A 4 -28.71 20.15 28.89
CA ILE A 4 -28.10 20.95 29.96
C ILE A 4 -27.03 20.15 30.75
N ALA A 5 -27.04 18.82 30.64
CA ALA A 5 -26.12 17.97 31.41
C ALA A 5 -24.75 17.75 30.74
N HIS A 6 -24.62 18.02 29.43
CA HIS A 6 -23.43 17.64 28.65
C HIS A 6 -22.61 18.84 28.13
N GLY A 7 -23.04 20.07 28.41
CA GLY A 7 -22.37 21.27 27.92
C GLY A 7 -22.68 21.57 26.46
N ASP A 8 -22.01 22.58 25.92
CA ASP A 8 -22.12 22.97 24.51
C ASP A 8 -21.28 22.05 23.62
N CYS A 9 -21.75 21.81 22.38
CA CYS A 9 -21.09 20.97 21.39
C CYS A 9 -19.68 21.49 21.01
N PHE A 10 -19.49 22.82 21.07
CA PHE A 10 -18.25 23.54 20.78
C PHE A 10 -18.33 24.98 21.33
N ASP A 11 -17.21 25.68 21.44
CA ASP A 11 -17.17 27.10 21.84
C ASP A 11 -17.77 28.02 20.77
N PHE A 12 -18.91 28.66 21.06
CA PHE A 12 -19.57 29.58 20.13
C PHE A 12 -18.73 30.81 19.74
N LEU A 13 -17.72 31.19 20.53
CA LEU A 13 -16.82 32.30 20.17
C LEU A 13 -16.03 32.02 18.89
N SER A 14 -15.81 30.74 18.56
CA SER A 14 -15.17 30.32 17.30
C SER A 14 -15.94 30.73 16.04
N LEU A 15 -17.23 31.10 16.17
CA LEU A 15 -18.07 31.55 15.06
C LEU A 15 -18.20 33.08 14.96
N GLY A 16 -17.53 33.83 15.85
CA GLY A 16 -17.76 35.27 16.02
C GLY A 16 -17.55 36.13 14.76
N GLU A 17 -16.70 35.70 13.84
CA GLU A 17 -16.41 36.41 12.58
C GLU A 17 -17.43 36.14 11.47
N LEU A 18 -18.32 35.16 11.65
CA LEU A 18 -19.28 34.76 10.64
C LEU A 18 -20.56 35.60 10.69
N PRO A 19 -21.29 35.76 9.57
CA PRO A 19 -22.63 36.33 9.59
C PRO A 19 -23.57 35.54 10.49
N VAL A 20 -24.47 36.22 11.22
CA VAL A 20 -25.42 35.58 12.17
C VAL A 20 -26.19 34.41 11.57
N VAL A 21 -26.56 34.50 10.28
CA VAL A 21 -27.24 33.41 9.57
C VAL A 21 -26.36 32.16 9.49
N ALA A 22 -25.07 32.32 9.16
CA ALA A 22 -24.11 31.23 9.12
C ALA A 22 -23.83 30.68 10.53
N GLN A 23 -23.72 31.54 11.55
CA GLN A 23 -23.58 31.09 12.93
C GLN A 23 -24.74 30.17 13.35
N ASN A 24 -25.99 30.62 13.14
CA ASN A 24 -27.18 29.86 13.48
C ASN A 24 -27.28 28.53 12.73
N GLN A 25 -26.90 28.53 11.45
CA GLN A 25 -26.89 27.31 10.62
C GLN A 25 -25.83 26.32 11.12
N THR A 26 -24.60 26.78 11.36
CA THR A 26 -23.50 25.96 11.87
C THR A 26 -23.81 25.38 13.24
N THR A 27 -24.33 26.20 14.17
CA THR A 27 -24.77 25.74 15.49
C THR A 27 -25.87 24.69 15.38
N ALA A 28 -26.95 24.97 14.65
CA ALA A 28 -28.04 24.02 14.51
C ALA A 28 -27.56 22.69 13.91
N TYR A 29 -26.63 22.76 12.96
CA TYR A 29 -26.07 21.59 12.31
C TYR A 29 -25.29 20.69 13.27
N PHE A 30 -24.28 21.20 13.96
CA PHE A 30 -23.44 20.35 14.82
C PHE A 30 -24.18 19.82 16.05
N PHE A 31 -25.14 20.58 16.59
CA PHE A 31 -26.01 20.06 17.66
C PHE A 31 -26.92 18.93 17.18
N GLU A 32 -27.45 19.03 15.95
CA GLU A 32 -28.24 17.95 15.37
C GLU A 32 -27.36 16.74 15.06
N LEU A 33 -26.17 16.95 14.52
CA LEU A 33 -25.21 15.89 14.21
C LEU A 33 -24.78 15.13 15.48
N GLU A 34 -24.45 15.84 16.56
CA GLU A 34 -24.14 15.23 17.86
C GLU A 34 -25.35 14.47 18.44
N ARG A 35 -26.56 15.03 18.29
CA ARG A 35 -27.79 14.36 18.73
C ARG A 35 -28.02 13.06 17.98
N ILE A 36 -27.85 13.07 16.66
CA ILE A 36 -27.98 11.88 15.82
C ILE A 36 -26.92 10.86 16.20
N TRP A 37 -25.64 11.25 16.29
CA TRP A 37 -24.56 10.35 16.71
C TRP A 37 -24.86 9.63 18.02
N ARG A 38 -25.38 10.36 19.01
CA ARG A 38 -25.64 9.81 20.35
C ARG A 38 -26.89 8.94 20.42
N LEU A 39 -27.99 9.37 19.79
CA LEU A 39 -29.31 8.75 20.00
C LEU A 39 -29.69 7.80 18.88
N HIS A 40 -29.24 8.07 17.66
CA HIS A 40 -29.62 7.36 16.45
C HIS A 40 -28.44 7.28 15.44
N PRO A 41 -27.29 6.69 15.83
CA PRO A 41 -26.11 6.63 14.97
C PRO A 41 -26.40 5.96 13.62
N GLU A 42 -27.41 5.09 13.53
CA GLU A 42 -27.86 4.49 12.28
C GLU A 42 -28.30 5.50 11.20
N TYR A 43 -28.72 6.72 11.58
CA TYR A 43 -29.09 7.79 10.66
C TYR A 43 -27.95 8.81 10.43
N PHE A 44 -26.76 8.58 11.00
CA PHE A 44 -25.66 9.54 10.87
C PHE A 44 -25.26 9.74 9.41
N ASN A 45 -25.16 8.66 8.64
CA ASN A 45 -24.80 8.71 7.23
C ASN A 45 -25.85 9.48 6.39
N ASP A 46 -27.14 9.31 6.70
CA ASP A 46 -28.21 10.07 6.06
C ASP A 46 -28.12 11.56 6.41
N ALA A 47 -27.79 11.88 7.67
CA ALA A 47 -27.57 13.25 8.11
C ALA A 47 -26.43 13.90 7.33
N LEU A 48 -25.29 13.21 7.15
CA LEU A 48 -24.14 13.74 6.41
C LEU A 48 -24.48 14.16 4.97
N GLN A 49 -25.39 13.46 4.31
CA GLN A 49 -25.76 13.73 2.91
C GLN A 49 -26.70 14.92 2.73
N LEU A 50 -27.37 15.37 3.78
CA LEU A 50 -28.39 16.43 3.71
C LEU A 50 -27.82 17.85 3.78
N HIS A 51 -26.54 18.01 4.12
CA HIS A 51 -25.94 19.31 4.40
C HIS A 51 -24.98 19.81 3.30
N GLY A 52 -25.03 21.13 3.08
CA GLY A 52 -24.21 21.85 2.09
C GLY A 52 -22.78 22.13 2.57
N THR A 53 -22.19 23.25 2.15
CA THR A 53 -20.82 23.64 2.51
C THR A 53 -20.60 23.69 4.02
N TRP A 54 -19.57 23.00 4.49
CA TRP A 54 -19.21 22.89 5.90
C TRP A 54 -18.42 24.10 6.37
N ILE A 55 -18.83 24.69 7.49
CA ILE A 55 -18.02 25.63 8.26
C ILE A 55 -17.68 24.93 9.55
N ILE A 56 -16.44 24.43 9.70
CA ILE A 56 -16.01 23.74 10.92
C ILE A 56 -15.51 24.81 11.90
N PRO A 57 -16.15 24.98 13.07
CA PRO A 57 -15.68 25.89 14.11
C PRO A 57 -14.30 25.45 14.61
N ASP A 58 -13.43 26.43 14.88
CA ASP A 58 -12.10 26.17 15.45
C ASP A 58 -12.23 25.82 16.95
N ASP A 59 -12.60 24.56 17.21
CA ASP A 59 -12.78 24.02 18.54
C ASP A 59 -12.17 22.62 18.64
N THR A 60 -11.23 22.45 19.57
CA THR A 60 -10.48 21.20 19.74
C THR A 60 -11.37 20.01 20.10
N GLN A 61 -12.41 20.22 20.92
CA GLN A 61 -13.30 19.13 21.33
C GLN A 61 -14.17 18.68 20.15
N LEU A 62 -14.71 19.63 19.39
CA LEU A 62 -15.45 19.33 18.18
C LEU A 62 -14.58 18.65 17.13
N HIS A 63 -13.35 19.13 16.89
CA HIS A 63 -12.42 18.49 15.96
C HIS A 63 -12.18 17.01 16.31
N ARG A 64 -11.95 16.69 17.60
CA ARG A 64 -11.78 15.30 18.08
C ARG A 64 -13.05 14.48 17.87
N ASN A 65 -14.22 15.05 18.17
CA ASN A 65 -15.51 14.40 17.96
C ASN A 65 -15.75 14.09 16.48
N LEU A 66 -15.52 15.05 15.58
CA LEU A 66 -15.68 14.85 14.14
C LEU A 66 -14.73 13.77 13.62
N LEU A 67 -13.46 13.80 14.01
CA LEU A 67 -12.51 12.74 13.65
C LEU A 67 -12.99 11.37 14.10
N HIS A 68 -13.54 11.27 15.32
CA HIS A 68 -14.09 10.03 15.84
C HIS A 68 -15.32 9.55 15.05
N TRP A 69 -16.34 10.40 14.92
CA TRP A 69 -17.62 10.04 14.29
C TRP A 69 -17.43 9.62 12.83
N PHE A 70 -16.70 10.42 12.05
CA PHE A 70 -16.46 10.15 10.63
C PHE A 70 -15.62 8.90 10.41
N SER A 71 -14.60 8.70 11.24
CA SER A 71 -13.75 7.52 11.14
C SER A 71 -14.49 6.23 11.50
N ALA A 72 -15.44 6.30 12.42
CA ALA A 72 -16.31 5.19 12.78
C ALA A 72 -17.26 4.82 11.62
N GLU A 73 -17.88 5.82 11.00
CA GLU A 73 -18.77 5.67 9.83
C GLU A 73 -18.05 5.38 8.50
N GLN A 74 -16.72 5.15 8.55
CA GLN A 74 -15.88 4.90 7.37
C GLN A 74 -15.98 6.01 6.30
N TRP A 75 -16.14 7.25 6.74
CA TRP A 75 -16.26 8.41 5.87
C TRP A 75 -14.98 9.27 5.91
N GLY A 76 -14.37 9.47 4.75
CA GLY A 76 -13.18 10.31 4.58
C GLY A 76 -13.56 11.74 4.21
N MET A 77 -12.98 12.72 4.91
CA MET A 77 -13.09 14.14 4.54
C MET A 77 -11.72 14.80 4.50
N THR A 78 -11.47 15.58 3.44
CA THR A 78 -10.21 16.31 3.24
C THR A 78 -9.95 17.33 4.36
N GLU A 79 -10.98 18.00 4.82
CA GLU A 79 -10.93 18.99 5.89
C GLU A 79 -10.53 18.33 7.22
N LEU A 80 -11.00 17.11 7.47
CA LEU A 80 -10.63 16.33 8.65
C LEU A 80 -9.19 15.82 8.57
N VAL A 81 -8.65 15.57 7.37
CA VAL A 81 -7.22 15.26 7.20
C VAL A 81 -6.36 16.44 7.65
N ASP A 82 -6.73 17.66 7.28
CA ASP A 82 -5.98 18.86 7.68
C ASP A 82 -6.08 19.11 9.19
N ILE A 83 -7.26 18.93 9.78
CA ILE A 83 -7.46 18.98 11.25
C ILE A 83 -6.60 17.92 11.95
N ALA A 84 -6.62 16.66 11.49
CA ALA A 84 -5.81 15.61 12.08
C ALA A 84 -4.31 15.88 11.93
N ARG A 85 -3.88 16.49 10.81
CA ARG A 85 -2.48 16.89 10.61
C ARG A 85 -2.06 17.98 11.59
N CYS A 86 -2.91 18.97 11.83
CA CYS A 86 -2.67 20.02 12.83
C CYS A 86 -2.58 19.41 14.24
N TRP A 87 -3.48 18.48 14.59
CA TRP A 87 -3.43 17.80 15.88
C TRP A 87 -2.14 16.98 16.05
N GLN A 88 -1.76 16.18 15.05
CA GLN A 88 -0.52 15.40 15.10
C GLN A 88 0.74 16.28 15.15
N ALA A 89 0.73 17.45 14.50
CA ALA A 89 1.84 18.40 14.60
C ALA A 89 1.95 19.05 15.99
N ALA A 90 0.81 19.32 16.64
CA ALA A 90 0.76 19.88 17.99
C ALA A 90 1.11 18.84 19.07
N GLU A 91 0.73 17.58 18.86
CA GLU A 91 0.93 16.47 19.78
C GLU A 91 1.60 15.26 19.09
N PRO A 92 2.91 15.32 18.74
CA PRO A 92 3.56 14.30 17.90
C PRO A 92 3.62 12.89 18.49
N ASP A 93 3.54 12.77 19.82
CA ASP A 93 3.62 11.49 20.53
C ASP A 93 2.23 10.89 20.83
N ASN A 94 1.15 11.59 20.47
CA ASN A 94 -0.22 11.15 20.71
C ASN A 94 -0.63 10.06 19.68
N GLU A 95 -0.94 8.86 20.16
CA GLU A 95 -1.37 7.73 19.34
C GLU A 95 -2.68 8.01 18.59
N ASP A 96 -3.68 8.61 19.26
CA ASP A 96 -4.98 8.90 18.66
C ASP A 96 -4.83 9.91 17.52
N ALA A 97 -4.01 10.95 17.70
CA ALA A 97 -3.75 11.95 16.67
C ALA A 97 -3.15 11.31 15.41
N HIS A 98 -2.19 10.39 15.58
CA HIS A 98 -1.56 9.67 14.47
C HIS A 98 -2.55 8.70 13.82
N TYR A 99 -3.31 7.96 14.63
CA TYR A 99 -4.35 7.04 14.17
C TYR A 99 -5.37 7.76 13.29
N TYR A 100 -5.95 8.87 13.76
CA TYR A 100 -6.98 9.59 13.02
C TYR A 100 -6.44 10.24 11.74
N LEU A 101 -5.18 10.70 11.74
CA LEU A 101 -4.52 11.18 10.52
C LEU A 101 -4.40 10.06 9.48
N CYS A 102 -3.87 8.90 9.87
CA CYS A 102 -3.77 7.74 8.98
C CYS A 102 -5.14 7.26 8.50
N LYS A 103 -6.14 7.22 9.40
CA LYS A 103 -7.49 6.75 9.11
C LYS A 103 -8.19 7.66 8.10
N GLN A 104 -8.17 8.97 8.30
CA GLN A 104 -8.82 9.91 7.38
C GLN A 104 -8.14 9.95 6.01
N ARG A 105 -6.80 9.88 5.96
CA ARG A 105 -6.05 9.77 4.69
C ARG A 105 -6.38 8.48 3.93
N LEU A 106 -6.49 7.36 4.64
CA LEU A 106 -6.92 6.08 4.07
C LEU A 106 -8.35 6.16 3.52
N LEU A 107 -9.28 6.73 4.29
CA LEU A 107 -10.68 6.87 3.88
C LEU A 107 -10.85 7.83 2.69
N CYS A 108 -10.00 8.84 2.56
CA CYS A 108 -9.91 9.71 1.39
C CYS A 108 -9.25 9.03 0.16
N GLY A 109 -8.81 7.77 0.28
CA GLY A 109 -8.25 6.99 -0.80
C GLY A 109 -6.79 7.35 -1.13
N GLU A 110 -6.04 7.92 -0.19
CA GLU A 110 -4.63 8.24 -0.41
C GLU A 110 -3.81 6.97 -0.73
N GLY A 111 -3.04 7.04 -1.82
CA GLY A 111 -2.28 5.92 -2.37
C GLY A 111 -0.93 5.71 -1.71
N GLU A 112 0.12 5.58 -2.53
CA GLU A 112 1.48 5.25 -2.09
C GLU A 112 2.10 6.24 -1.10
N SER A 113 1.70 7.51 -1.12
CA SER A 113 2.21 8.53 -0.19
C SER A 113 1.85 8.26 1.26
N LEU A 114 0.81 7.48 1.53
CA LEU A 114 0.37 7.10 2.88
C LEU A 114 1.13 5.88 3.43
N LEU A 115 1.80 5.10 2.57
CA LEU A 115 2.36 3.81 2.98
C LEU A 115 3.42 3.94 4.07
N ALA A 116 4.34 4.90 3.94
CA ALA A 116 5.40 5.09 4.92
C ALA A 116 4.86 5.39 6.32
N ASP A 117 3.85 6.27 6.41
CA ASP A 117 3.23 6.63 7.68
C ASP A 117 2.42 5.48 8.29
N LEU A 118 1.75 4.67 7.47
CA LEU A 118 1.08 3.45 7.94
C LEU A 118 2.07 2.43 8.49
N CYS A 119 3.22 2.25 7.83
CA CYS A 119 4.26 1.36 8.29
C CYS A 119 4.88 1.84 9.60
N ASP A 120 5.16 3.14 9.72
CA ASP A 120 5.67 3.76 10.95
C ASP A 120 4.66 3.61 12.11
N PHE A 121 3.39 3.97 11.88
CA PHE A 121 2.31 3.81 12.85
C PHE A 121 2.20 2.36 13.33
N TRP A 122 2.22 1.40 12.39
CA TRP A 122 2.09 -0.03 12.70
C TRP A 122 3.26 -0.58 13.53
N GLN A 123 4.48 -0.07 13.31
CA GLN A 123 5.65 -0.44 14.11
C GLN A 123 5.63 0.22 15.49
N ARG A 124 5.24 1.51 15.55
CA ARG A 124 5.29 2.31 16.78
C ARG A 124 4.16 1.99 17.75
N TYR A 125 2.97 1.69 17.25
CA TYR A 125 1.77 1.45 18.05
C TYR A 125 1.12 0.10 17.68
N PRO A 126 1.63 -1.03 18.24
CA PRO A 126 1.07 -2.33 17.93
C PRO A 126 -0.36 -2.53 18.48
N SER A 127 -1.35 -2.32 17.62
CA SER A 127 -2.78 -2.46 17.96
C SER A 127 -3.59 -3.09 16.83
N THR A 128 -4.82 -3.50 17.14
CA THR A 128 -5.80 -3.96 16.12
C THR A 128 -6.17 -2.84 15.15
N GLN A 129 -6.20 -1.59 15.63
CA GLN A 129 -6.42 -0.41 14.79
C GLN A 129 -5.30 -0.26 13.74
N ALA A 130 -4.04 -0.42 14.16
CA ALA A 130 -2.92 -0.38 13.22
C ALA A 130 -3.00 -1.52 12.18
N ASP A 131 -3.39 -2.72 12.61
CA ASP A 131 -3.61 -3.85 11.69
C ASP A 131 -4.67 -3.52 10.64
N ASP A 132 -5.81 -2.99 11.08
CA ASP A 132 -6.93 -2.68 10.20
C ASP A 132 -6.59 -1.55 9.22
N LEU A 133 -5.77 -0.57 9.63
CA LEU A 133 -5.27 0.48 8.74
C LEU A 133 -4.35 -0.10 7.64
N LEU A 134 -3.34 -0.88 8.02
CA LEU A 134 -2.39 -1.48 7.07
C LEU A 134 -3.08 -2.45 6.11
N LEU A 135 -3.97 -3.31 6.64
CA LEU A 135 -4.75 -4.25 5.84
C LEU A 135 -5.77 -3.54 4.95
N GLY A 136 -6.41 -2.48 5.46
CA GLY A 136 -7.33 -1.64 4.69
C GLY A 136 -6.64 -1.02 3.47
N TRP A 137 -5.45 -0.43 3.68
CA TRP A 137 -4.65 0.14 2.60
C TRP A 137 -4.21 -0.93 1.60
N CYS A 138 -3.68 -2.08 2.06
CA CYS A 138 -3.28 -3.17 1.18
C CYS A 138 -4.44 -3.66 0.31
N ARG A 139 -5.65 -3.82 0.89
CA ARG A 139 -6.85 -4.24 0.16
C ARG A 139 -7.24 -3.26 -0.96
N GLN A 140 -7.00 -1.97 -0.75
CA GLN A 140 -7.34 -0.92 -1.70
C GLN A 140 -6.27 -0.72 -2.78
N GLN A 141 -5.00 -0.59 -2.39
CA GLN A 141 -3.92 -0.11 -3.25
C GLN A 141 -2.99 -1.22 -3.76
N ARG A 142 -2.76 -2.27 -2.95
CA ARG A 142 -1.79 -3.36 -3.24
C ARG A 142 -2.41 -4.73 -2.92
N PRO A 143 -3.48 -5.16 -3.60
CA PRO A 143 -4.22 -6.36 -3.23
C PRO A 143 -3.37 -7.63 -3.19
N ASP A 144 -2.34 -7.75 -4.03
CA ASP A 144 -1.42 -8.89 -3.99
C ASP A 144 -0.57 -8.93 -2.71
N PHE A 145 -0.28 -7.80 -2.07
CA PHE A 145 0.41 -7.80 -0.77
C PHE A 145 -0.53 -8.14 0.39
N PHE A 146 -1.85 -8.03 0.21
CA PHE A 146 -2.80 -8.24 1.30
C PHE A 146 -2.69 -9.62 1.96
N PRO A 147 -2.63 -10.77 1.23
CA PRO A 147 -2.46 -12.07 1.88
C PRO A 147 -1.19 -12.18 2.73
N LEU A 148 -0.11 -11.56 2.28
CA LEU A 148 1.18 -11.53 2.97
C LEU A 148 1.14 -10.62 4.20
N ALA A 149 0.50 -9.45 4.09
CA ALA A 149 0.28 -8.54 5.19
C ALA A 149 -0.57 -9.18 6.30
N VAL A 150 -1.60 -9.97 5.95
CA VAL A 150 -2.39 -10.74 6.93
C VAL A 150 -1.50 -11.70 7.72
N MET A 151 -0.55 -12.38 7.07
CA MET A 151 0.41 -13.23 7.77
C MET A 151 1.34 -12.43 8.67
N ALA A 152 1.81 -11.27 8.22
CA ALA A 152 2.68 -10.42 9.03
C ALA A 152 1.95 -9.93 10.30
N VAL A 153 0.69 -9.53 10.16
CA VAL A 153 -0.20 -9.17 11.28
C VAL A 153 -0.36 -10.35 12.25
N GLU A 154 -0.68 -11.53 11.73
CA GLU A 154 -0.86 -12.73 12.55
C GLU A 154 0.44 -13.14 13.27
N ALA A 155 1.58 -13.08 12.57
CA ALA A 155 2.90 -13.37 13.13
C ALA A 155 3.25 -12.43 14.29
N ARG A 156 2.83 -11.16 14.22
CA ARG A 156 2.99 -10.18 15.30
C ARG A 156 2.07 -10.48 16.49
N CYS A 157 0.80 -10.80 16.23
CA CYS A 157 -0.16 -11.13 17.29
C CYS A 157 0.23 -12.39 18.07
N MET A 158 0.84 -13.36 17.38
CA MET A 158 1.26 -14.62 17.95
C MET A 158 2.76 -14.56 18.29
N ALA A 159 3.05 -14.04 19.49
CA ALA A 159 4.40 -13.88 20.02
C ALA A 159 5.16 -15.21 20.21
N ASP A 160 4.47 -16.35 20.12
CA ASP A 160 5.09 -17.67 20.15
C ASP A 160 5.90 -17.92 18.87
N ALA A 161 7.18 -18.23 19.04
CA ALA A 161 8.10 -18.54 17.95
C ALA A 161 7.74 -19.85 17.24
N GLU A 162 7.05 -20.78 17.93
CA GLU A 162 6.60 -22.05 17.35
C GLU A 162 5.31 -21.91 16.53
N TYR A 163 4.60 -20.78 16.66
CA TYR A 163 3.37 -20.56 15.90
C TYR A 163 3.65 -20.22 14.43
N VAL A 164 2.99 -20.96 13.55
CA VAL A 164 3.04 -20.78 12.09
C VAL A 164 1.86 -19.91 11.62
N PRO A 165 2.11 -18.71 11.07
CA PRO A 165 1.06 -17.87 10.48
C PRO A 165 0.33 -18.56 9.32
N GLY A 166 -0.96 -18.31 9.15
CA GLY A 166 -1.81 -18.91 8.13
C GLY A 166 -2.86 -19.89 8.65
N GLU A 167 -2.80 -20.25 9.93
CA GLU A 167 -3.70 -21.26 10.52
C GLU A 167 -4.94 -20.68 11.20
N SER A 168 -4.90 -19.42 11.66
CA SER A 168 -6.03 -18.86 12.41
C SER A 168 -7.30 -18.68 11.55
N ALA A 169 -8.46 -18.81 12.21
CA ALA A 169 -9.76 -18.57 11.58
C ALA A 169 -9.87 -17.14 11.01
N ARG A 170 -9.28 -16.15 11.69
CA ARG A 170 -9.24 -14.75 11.22
C ARG A 170 -8.48 -14.64 9.90
N THR A 171 -7.26 -15.20 9.83
CA THR A 171 -6.45 -15.17 8.60
C THR A 171 -7.16 -15.86 7.44
N ARG A 172 -7.73 -17.04 7.68
CA ARG A 172 -8.51 -17.74 6.66
C ARG A 172 -9.73 -16.96 6.20
N LEU A 173 -10.44 -16.27 7.09
CA LEU A 173 -11.57 -15.43 6.70
C LEU A 173 -11.12 -14.23 5.84
N LEU A 174 -10.02 -13.55 6.22
CA LEU A 174 -9.46 -12.42 5.46
C LEU A 174 -8.95 -12.86 4.08
N TRP A 175 -8.31 -14.02 3.99
CA TRP A 175 -7.89 -14.58 2.70
C TRP A 175 -9.06 -14.98 1.82
N ALA A 176 -10.12 -15.55 2.40
CA ALA A 176 -11.33 -15.85 1.66
C ALA A 176 -11.95 -14.55 1.12
N ASP A 177 -12.09 -13.52 1.94
CA ASP A 177 -12.62 -12.21 1.55
C ASP A 177 -11.87 -11.62 0.34
N ILE A 178 -10.53 -11.51 0.40
CA ILE A 178 -9.76 -10.96 -0.72
C ILE A 178 -9.81 -11.85 -1.97
N LEU A 179 -9.90 -13.18 -1.82
CA LEU A 179 -10.05 -14.10 -2.95
C LEU A 179 -11.38 -13.87 -3.68
N HIS A 180 -12.47 -13.69 -2.92
CA HIS A 180 -13.81 -13.41 -3.48
C HIS A 180 -13.92 -12.00 -4.07
N SER A 181 -13.12 -11.03 -3.60
CA SER A 181 -13.09 -9.68 -4.17
C SER A 181 -12.68 -9.62 -5.65
N GLY A 182 -12.03 -10.68 -6.16
CA GLY A 182 -11.52 -10.74 -7.53
C GLY A 182 -10.28 -9.89 -7.81
N ARG A 183 -9.77 -9.13 -6.83
CA ARG A 183 -8.65 -8.18 -6.99
C ARG A 183 -7.26 -8.81 -7.02
N LEU A 184 -7.11 -10.05 -6.57
CA LEU A 184 -5.82 -10.74 -6.60
C LEU A 184 -5.41 -11.10 -8.03
N SER A 185 -4.12 -10.90 -8.32
CA SER A 185 -3.47 -11.44 -9.51
C SER A 185 -3.51 -12.97 -9.50
N PRO A 186 -3.25 -13.63 -10.65
CA PRO A 186 -3.12 -15.09 -10.69
C PRO A 186 -2.06 -15.64 -9.72
N LEU A 187 -1.01 -14.85 -9.41
CA LEU A 187 0.02 -15.22 -8.46
C LEU A 187 -0.54 -15.25 -7.03
N GLY A 188 -1.17 -14.16 -6.59
CA GLY A 188 -1.79 -14.07 -5.27
C GLY A 188 -2.91 -15.08 -5.05
N ARG A 189 -3.73 -15.34 -6.08
CA ARG A 189 -4.74 -16.42 -6.04
C ARG A 189 -4.09 -17.78 -5.85
N SER A 190 -3.05 -18.08 -6.62
CA SER A 190 -2.33 -19.38 -6.52
C SER A 190 -1.74 -19.58 -5.13
N PHE A 191 -1.22 -18.53 -4.49
CA PHE A 191 -0.72 -18.56 -3.13
C PHE A 191 -1.83 -18.86 -2.11
N VAL A 192 -2.92 -18.09 -2.14
CA VAL A 192 -4.04 -18.30 -1.21
C VAL A 192 -4.66 -19.70 -1.39
N ASP A 193 -4.85 -20.14 -2.63
CA ASP A 193 -5.36 -21.48 -2.95
C ASP A 193 -4.41 -22.60 -2.50
N SER A 194 -3.09 -22.40 -2.53
CA SER A 194 -2.16 -23.45 -2.09
C SER A 194 -2.27 -23.71 -0.58
N LEU A 195 -2.52 -22.65 0.19
CA LEU A 195 -2.65 -22.69 1.64
C LEU A 195 -4.02 -23.19 2.12
N PHE A 196 -5.12 -22.82 1.46
CA PHE A 196 -6.46 -23.32 1.83
C PHE A 196 -6.62 -24.83 1.65
N TYR A 197 -6.09 -25.37 0.56
CA TYR A 197 -6.38 -26.75 0.16
C TYR A 197 -5.29 -27.75 0.58
N LYS A 198 -4.32 -27.34 1.44
CA LYS A 198 -3.13 -28.11 1.85
C LYS A 198 -2.64 -28.98 0.69
N ARG A 199 -2.21 -28.33 -0.40
CA ARG A 199 -1.94 -28.99 -1.68
C ARG A 199 -1.02 -30.20 -1.50
N LYS A 200 -1.44 -31.36 -2.02
CA LYS A 200 -0.55 -32.52 -2.23
C LYS A 200 0.63 -32.08 -3.10
N ALA A 201 1.83 -32.61 -2.87
CA ALA A 201 3.07 -32.24 -3.56
C ALA A 201 2.97 -32.09 -5.10
N MET A 202 2.12 -32.88 -5.78
CA MET A 202 1.87 -32.76 -7.23
C MET A 202 1.20 -31.46 -7.66
N ALA A 203 0.35 -30.86 -6.81
CA ALA A 203 -0.27 -29.56 -7.09
C ALA A 203 0.66 -28.38 -6.77
N TRP A 204 1.74 -28.61 -6.01
CA TRP A 204 2.85 -27.66 -5.87
C TRP A 204 3.71 -27.63 -7.13
N ALA A 205 4.07 -28.78 -7.69
CA ALA A 205 4.86 -28.83 -8.94
C ALA A 205 4.21 -28.05 -10.11
N ASN A 206 2.87 -27.96 -10.10
CA ASN A 206 2.07 -27.21 -11.07
C ASN A 206 1.67 -25.79 -10.60
N SER A 207 2.19 -25.32 -9.46
CA SER A 207 1.90 -23.99 -8.93
C SER A 207 2.62 -22.91 -9.72
N ARG A 208 2.03 -21.72 -9.82
CA ARG A 208 2.75 -20.55 -10.36
C ARG A 208 3.98 -20.19 -9.51
N LEU A 209 3.96 -20.58 -8.24
CA LEU A 209 5.09 -20.40 -7.32
C LEU A 209 6.26 -21.33 -7.67
N SER A 210 6.02 -22.52 -8.25
CA SER A 210 7.06 -23.49 -8.64
C SER A 210 7.52 -23.36 -10.09
N THR A 211 6.72 -22.75 -10.98
CA THR A 211 7.04 -22.67 -12.41
C THR A 211 8.29 -21.84 -12.70
N GLN A 212 9.26 -22.44 -13.38
CA GLN A 212 10.39 -21.74 -13.97
C GLN A 212 9.90 -20.86 -15.12
N GLY A 213 10.12 -19.54 -15.05
CA GLY A 213 9.77 -18.60 -16.12
C GLY A 213 8.95 -17.38 -15.68
N GLU A 214 8.35 -17.39 -14.48
CA GLU A 214 7.85 -16.15 -13.89
C GLU A 214 9.06 -15.22 -13.62
N PRO A 215 8.97 -13.92 -13.94
CA PRO A 215 10.06 -13.00 -13.71
C PRO A 215 10.39 -12.97 -12.22
N GLU A 216 11.69 -13.00 -11.90
CA GLU A 216 12.15 -12.89 -10.52
C GLU A 216 11.83 -11.49 -10.00
N THR A 217 10.81 -11.40 -9.16
CA THR A 217 10.33 -10.17 -8.55
C THR A 217 10.30 -10.32 -7.03
N PRO A 218 10.44 -9.22 -6.27
CA PRO A 218 10.35 -9.28 -4.81
C PRO A 218 9.02 -9.88 -4.33
N LEU A 219 7.92 -9.61 -5.04
CA LEU A 219 6.61 -10.16 -4.70
C LEU A 219 6.55 -11.68 -4.85
N LEU A 220 7.13 -12.24 -5.92
CA LEU A 220 7.24 -13.70 -6.10
C LEU A 220 8.07 -14.33 -4.98
N ASP A 221 9.15 -13.66 -4.56
CA ASP A 221 9.98 -14.12 -3.44
C ASP A 221 9.22 -14.11 -2.13
N LEU A 222 8.46 -13.03 -1.86
CA LEU A 222 7.63 -12.95 -0.67
C LEU A 222 6.62 -14.10 -0.61
N TYR A 223 5.94 -14.43 -1.71
CA TYR A 223 5.01 -15.56 -1.73
C TYR A 223 5.69 -16.92 -1.53
N ARG A 224 6.85 -17.13 -2.16
CA ARG A 224 7.62 -18.38 -2.00
C ARG A 224 8.09 -18.54 -0.56
N THR A 225 8.67 -17.49 0.02
CA THR A 225 9.10 -17.50 1.42
C THR A 225 7.91 -17.69 2.37
N ALA A 226 6.79 -17.00 2.14
CA ALA A 226 5.60 -17.14 2.97
C ALA A 226 5.02 -18.56 2.91
N GLU A 227 4.91 -19.15 1.72
CA GLU A 227 4.41 -20.53 1.56
C GLU A 227 5.31 -21.52 2.31
N GLN A 228 6.63 -21.33 2.24
CA GLN A 228 7.61 -22.16 2.95
C GLN A 228 7.49 -22.04 4.47
N VAL A 229 7.24 -20.84 4.99
CA VAL A 229 6.95 -20.62 6.42
C VAL A 229 5.69 -21.39 6.82
N VAL A 230 4.60 -21.29 6.03
CA VAL A 230 3.34 -22.00 6.36
C VAL A 230 3.45 -23.51 6.30
N LEU A 231 4.20 -24.03 5.33
CA LEU A 231 4.35 -25.47 5.15
C LEU A 231 5.36 -26.10 6.11
N GLU A 232 6.00 -25.31 6.98
CA GLU A 232 7.16 -25.71 7.79
C GLU A 232 8.28 -26.38 6.97
N ALA A 233 8.22 -26.19 5.66
CA ALA A 233 9.06 -26.86 4.68
C ALA A 233 10.36 -26.08 4.49
N PHE A 234 10.79 -25.32 5.51
CA PHE A 234 11.84 -24.30 5.51
C PHE A 234 13.02 -24.65 4.61
N PRO A 235 13.03 -24.19 3.36
CA PRO A 235 14.15 -24.45 2.49
C PRO A 235 14.95 -23.16 2.42
N LYS A 236 16.26 -23.34 2.58
CA LYS A 236 17.29 -22.31 2.59
C LYS A 236 17.54 -21.84 1.16
N GLU A 237 16.55 -21.19 0.58
CA GLU A 237 16.52 -20.94 -0.86
C GLU A 237 16.78 -19.49 -1.20
N LYS A 238 17.37 -19.31 -2.39
CA LYS A 238 17.72 -18.01 -2.98
C LYS A 238 16.61 -16.94 -2.84
N PRO A 239 15.30 -17.21 -2.99
CA PRO A 239 14.24 -16.21 -2.80
C PRO A 239 14.30 -15.49 -1.45
N PHE A 240 14.44 -16.23 -0.34
CA PHE A 240 14.49 -15.64 0.99
C PHE A 240 15.76 -14.79 1.19
N PHE A 241 16.92 -15.29 0.72
CA PHE A 241 18.16 -14.54 0.80
C PHE A 241 18.14 -13.25 -0.02
N ARG A 242 17.49 -13.23 -1.19
CA ARG A 242 17.30 -12.00 -1.96
C ARG A 242 16.50 -10.95 -1.19
N LEU A 243 15.43 -11.36 -0.50
CA LEU A 243 14.64 -10.44 0.33
C LEU A 243 15.49 -9.86 1.48
N LEU A 244 16.27 -10.69 2.17
CA LEU A 244 17.15 -10.22 3.24
C LEU A 244 18.24 -9.27 2.74
N ILE A 245 18.86 -9.56 1.59
CA ILE A 245 19.87 -8.68 0.97
C ILE A 245 19.24 -7.33 0.62
N ARG A 246 18.06 -7.34 -0.03
CA ARG A 246 17.34 -6.11 -0.37
C ARG A 246 16.96 -5.29 0.86
N LEU A 247 16.57 -5.95 1.95
CA LEU A 247 16.30 -5.31 3.23
C LEU A 247 17.56 -4.65 3.81
N GLU A 248 18.69 -5.36 3.83
CA GLU A 248 19.98 -4.85 4.35
C GLU A 248 20.56 -3.71 3.50
N GLU A 249 20.35 -3.75 2.19
CA GLU A 249 20.80 -2.71 1.25
C GLU A 249 19.85 -1.50 1.18
N GLY A 250 18.74 -1.52 1.92
CA GLY A 250 17.73 -0.44 1.91
C GLY A 250 16.97 -0.32 0.58
N GLN A 251 16.91 -1.39 -0.21
CA GLN A 251 16.23 -1.44 -1.51
C GLN A 251 14.78 -1.93 -1.44
N ALA A 252 14.37 -2.46 -0.29
CA ALA A 252 13.00 -2.90 -0.04
C ALA A 252 12.09 -1.69 0.19
N CYS A 253 10.88 -1.70 -0.39
CA CYS A 253 9.87 -0.71 -0.01
C CYS A 253 9.37 -0.97 1.43
N PRO A 254 8.72 0.00 2.10
CA PRO A 254 8.30 -0.16 3.50
C PRO A 254 7.47 -1.41 3.77
N LEU A 255 6.53 -1.73 2.87
CA LEU A 255 5.69 -2.92 2.99
C LEU A 255 6.47 -4.22 2.77
N GLU A 256 7.36 -4.26 1.78
CA GLU A 256 8.26 -5.40 1.54
C GLU A 256 9.16 -5.63 2.76
N ALA A 257 9.71 -4.57 3.34
CA ALA A 257 10.56 -4.63 4.51
C ALA A 257 9.81 -5.20 5.73
N LEU A 258 8.59 -4.69 6.01
CA LEU A 258 7.75 -5.18 7.09
C LEU A 258 7.43 -6.68 6.96
N ILE A 259 6.97 -7.10 5.78
CA ILE A 259 6.61 -8.51 5.55
C ILE A 259 7.86 -9.39 5.64
N THR A 260 8.98 -8.95 5.06
CA THR A 260 10.24 -9.70 5.12
C THR A 260 10.70 -9.88 6.56
N GLN A 261 10.65 -8.83 7.38
CA GLN A 261 10.99 -8.90 8.80
C GLN A 261 10.07 -9.88 9.54
N ALA A 262 8.76 -9.78 9.34
CA ALA A 262 7.78 -10.67 9.97
C ALA A 262 8.03 -12.14 9.60
N LEU A 263 8.23 -12.46 8.32
CA LEU A 263 8.54 -13.81 7.87
C LEU A 263 9.89 -14.30 8.40
N SER A 264 10.92 -13.45 8.39
CA SER A 264 12.26 -13.80 8.88
C SER A 264 12.27 -14.15 10.36
N SER A 265 11.39 -13.52 11.17
CA SER A 265 11.27 -13.82 12.61
C SER A 265 10.87 -15.27 12.90
N LYS A 266 10.27 -15.96 11.92
CA LYS A 266 9.84 -17.36 12.02
C LYS A 266 10.84 -18.34 11.39
N ILE A 267 11.97 -17.85 10.88
CA ILE A 267 12.99 -18.67 10.19
C ILE A 267 14.30 -18.65 11.00
N ALA A 268 14.71 -19.83 11.50
CA ALA A 268 16.00 -19.97 12.17
C ALA A 268 17.15 -20.14 11.16
N MET A 269 17.98 -19.10 10.97
CA MET A 269 19.17 -19.16 10.13
C MET A 269 20.31 -19.94 10.80
N LYS A 270 20.89 -20.91 10.09
CA LYS A 270 22.11 -21.64 10.51
C LYS A 270 23.35 -20.91 9.97
N PRO A 271 24.56 -21.17 10.51
CA PRO A 271 25.79 -20.54 10.03
C PRO A 271 26.07 -20.71 8.53
N GLY A 272 25.69 -21.87 7.96
CA GLY A 272 25.78 -22.10 6.51
C GLY A 272 24.90 -21.15 5.70
N ASP A 273 23.71 -20.82 6.20
CA ASP A 273 22.75 -19.95 5.50
C ASP A 273 23.25 -18.51 5.44
N ILE A 274 23.97 -18.08 6.48
CA ILE A 274 24.62 -16.76 6.52
C ILE A 274 25.71 -16.67 5.45
N ARG A 275 26.49 -17.75 5.27
CA ARG A 275 27.52 -17.81 4.22
C ARG A 275 26.88 -17.80 2.84
N ASP A 276 25.90 -18.66 2.60
CA ASP A 276 25.25 -18.78 1.30
C ASP A 276 24.54 -17.46 0.91
N LYS A 277 23.93 -16.74 1.86
CA LYS A 277 23.42 -15.37 1.66
C LYS A 277 24.52 -14.38 1.25
N LYS A 278 25.68 -14.41 1.91
CA LYS A 278 26.82 -13.53 1.58
C LYS A 278 27.38 -13.82 0.19
N GLU A 279 27.50 -15.09 -0.18
CA GLU A 279 27.92 -15.50 -1.52
C GLU A 279 26.94 -14.98 -2.57
N LEU A 280 25.62 -15.13 -2.33
CA LEU A 280 24.59 -14.60 -3.21
C LEU A 280 24.63 -13.06 -3.33
N ALA A 281 24.90 -12.35 -2.23
CA ALA A 281 25.03 -10.88 -2.25
C ALA A 281 26.18 -10.43 -3.16
N GLU A 282 27.34 -11.09 -3.08
CA GLU A 282 28.46 -10.80 -3.98
C GLU A 282 28.16 -11.16 -5.44
N GLU A 283 27.48 -12.28 -5.70
CA GLU A 283 27.01 -12.64 -7.05
C GLU A 283 26.11 -11.56 -7.65
N LEU A 284 25.14 -11.06 -6.87
CA LEU A 284 24.21 -10.01 -7.30
C LEU A 284 24.94 -8.68 -7.55
N ARG A 285 25.90 -8.32 -6.69
CA ARG A 285 26.68 -7.09 -6.86
C ARG A 285 27.53 -7.14 -8.13
N LEU A 286 28.23 -8.25 -8.37
CA LEU A 286 29.02 -8.46 -9.59
C LEU A 286 28.14 -8.45 -10.84
N ALA A 287 26.93 -9.02 -10.78
CA ALA A 287 25.98 -8.97 -11.88
C ALA A 287 25.51 -7.54 -12.20
N ALA A 288 25.24 -6.74 -11.16
CA ALA A 288 24.86 -5.33 -11.31
C ALA A 288 26.00 -4.49 -11.91
N GLU A 289 27.23 -4.64 -11.41
CA GLU A 289 28.43 -3.98 -11.94
C GLU A 289 28.66 -4.34 -13.42
N LYS A 290 28.49 -5.62 -13.78
CA LYS A 290 28.62 -6.08 -15.16
C LYS A 290 27.57 -5.44 -16.07
N LYS A 291 26.31 -5.35 -15.61
CA LYS A 291 25.21 -4.71 -16.34
C LYS A 291 25.48 -3.22 -16.58
N LEU A 292 25.89 -2.49 -15.55
CA LEU A 292 26.32 -1.08 -15.65
C LEU A 292 27.47 -0.90 -16.64
N SER A 293 28.49 -1.77 -16.60
CA SER A 293 29.63 -1.69 -17.53
C SER A 293 29.25 -1.99 -18.98
N SER A 294 28.25 -2.86 -19.21
CA SER A 294 27.74 -3.17 -20.55
C SER A 294 26.87 -2.05 -21.11
N GLU A 295 26.05 -1.41 -20.26
CA GLU A 295 25.20 -0.28 -20.65
C GLU A 295 26.07 0.95 -20.97
N ALA A 296 27.08 1.24 -20.14
CA ALA A 296 28.06 2.31 -20.39
C ALA A 296 28.89 2.10 -21.67
N LYS A 297 29.21 0.85 -22.05
CA LYS A 297 29.86 0.54 -23.34
C LYS A 297 28.94 0.73 -24.54
N THR A 298 27.63 0.73 -24.34
CA THR A 298 26.63 0.92 -25.40
C THR A 298 26.32 2.40 -25.63
N GLU A 299 26.58 3.27 -24.63
CA GLU A 299 26.40 4.73 -24.68
C GLU A 299 27.68 5.53 -25.01
N ALA A 300 28.84 4.88 -25.14
CA ALA A 300 30.04 5.55 -25.67
C ALA A 300 29.78 6.06 -27.10
N PRO A 301 30.22 7.28 -27.48
CA PRO A 301 29.81 7.91 -28.72
C PRO A 301 30.26 7.05 -29.90
N ARG A 302 29.29 6.57 -30.69
CA ARG A 302 29.54 5.95 -31.99
C ARG A 302 30.34 6.96 -32.81
N GLN A 303 31.66 6.78 -32.84
CA GLN A 303 32.49 7.35 -33.89
C GLN A 303 31.87 6.93 -35.22
N ALA A 304 31.68 7.93 -36.07
CA ALA A 304 31.06 7.81 -37.36
C ALA A 304 31.80 6.77 -38.22
N GLU A 305 31.25 5.56 -38.33
CA GLU A 305 31.50 4.74 -39.51
C GLU A 305 30.68 5.32 -40.66
N SER A 306 31.40 5.96 -41.59
CA SER A 306 30.90 6.66 -42.77
C SER A 306 30.31 5.72 -43.85
N GLY A 307 29.56 4.70 -43.45
CA GLY A 307 28.88 3.75 -44.35
C GLY A 307 27.37 3.97 -44.47
N GLY A 308 26.73 4.49 -43.43
CA GLY A 308 25.27 4.65 -43.35
C GLY A 308 24.72 5.89 -44.06
N VAL A 309 25.47 7.00 -44.02
CA VAL A 309 25.03 8.29 -44.58
C VAL A 309 24.85 8.22 -46.10
N MET A 310 25.66 7.41 -46.79
CA MET A 310 25.55 7.24 -48.24
C MET A 310 24.34 6.38 -48.67
N LYS A 311 23.82 5.51 -47.78
CA LYS A 311 22.55 4.79 -48.02
C LYS A 311 21.33 5.68 -47.75
N ILE A 312 21.38 6.52 -46.71
CA ILE A 312 20.29 7.44 -46.37
C ILE A 312 20.14 8.54 -47.43
N MET A 313 21.25 9.12 -47.93
CA MET A 313 21.19 10.08 -49.05
C MET A 313 20.60 9.48 -50.33
N LYS A 314 20.85 8.19 -50.62
CA LYS A 314 20.25 7.50 -51.78
C LYS A 314 18.74 7.31 -51.62
N ILE A 315 18.25 7.01 -50.41
CA ILE A 315 16.82 6.83 -50.13
C ILE A 315 16.09 8.17 -50.20
N VAL A 316 16.64 9.23 -49.60
CA VAL A 316 16.04 10.58 -49.65
C VAL A 316 16.03 11.12 -51.09
N GLY A 317 17.09 10.88 -51.86
CA GLY A 317 17.13 11.24 -53.29
C GLY A 317 16.08 10.50 -54.14
N LEU A 318 15.82 9.22 -53.84
CA LEU A 318 14.80 8.44 -54.54
C LEU A 318 13.38 8.94 -54.21
N ILE A 319 13.11 9.29 -52.95
CA ILE A 319 11.82 9.85 -52.51
C ILE A 319 11.57 11.22 -53.16
N ALA A 320 12.58 12.08 -53.24
CA ALA A 320 12.45 13.38 -53.90
C ALA A 320 12.17 13.25 -55.41
N LEU A 321 12.77 12.26 -56.08
CA LEU A 321 12.50 11.96 -57.49
C LEU A 321 11.08 11.44 -57.71
N ILE A 322 10.60 10.55 -56.83
CA ILE A 322 9.24 10.01 -56.89
C ILE A 322 8.21 11.13 -56.64
N VAL A 323 8.45 12.02 -55.67
CA VAL A 323 7.58 13.17 -55.39
C VAL A 323 7.59 14.16 -56.57
N CYS A 324 8.75 14.43 -57.20
CA CYS A 324 8.80 15.29 -58.39
C CYS A 324 8.11 14.66 -59.61
N ALA A 325 8.20 13.34 -59.79
CA ALA A 325 7.52 12.64 -60.87
C ALA A 325 5.99 12.61 -60.67
N LEU A 326 5.53 12.37 -59.43
CA LEU A 326 4.11 12.42 -59.07
C LEU A 326 3.53 13.84 -59.20
N ASN A 327 4.27 14.87 -58.78
CA ASN A 327 3.82 16.25 -58.90
C ASN A 327 3.70 16.72 -60.37
N ARG A 328 4.53 16.15 -61.27
CA ARG A 328 4.39 16.35 -62.73
C ARG A 328 3.20 15.59 -63.33
N PHE A 329 2.83 14.44 -62.76
CA PHE A 329 1.70 13.63 -63.22
C PHE A 329 0.34 14.25 -62.82
N PHE A 330 0.26 14.89 -61.65
CA PHE A 330 -0.94 15.59 -61.18
C PHE A 330 -1.20 16.94 -61.85
N HIS A 331 -0.22 17.50 -62.59
CA HIS A 331 -0.41 18.72 -63.37
C HIS A 331 -0.89 18.48 -64.81
N PHE A 332 -1.20 17.23 -65.18
CA PHE A 332 -1.67 16.85 -66.53
C PHE A 332 -3.07 16.20 -66.54
N PHE A 333 -3.80 16.25 -65.43
CA PHE A 333 -5.23 15.90 -65.34
C PHE A 333 -6.06 17.12 -64.93
#